data_AF-A0A1E5FTY6-F1
#
_entry.id   AF-A0A1E5FTY6-F1
#
_cell.length_a   1.000
_cell.length_b   1.000
_cell.length_c   1.000
_cell.angle_alpha   90.00
_cell.angle_beta   90.00
_cell.angle_gamma   90.00
#
_symmetry.space_group_name_H-M   'P 1'
#
loop_
_entity.id
_entity.type
_entity.pdbx_description
1 polymer ?
#
loop_
_entity_poly.entity_id
_entity_poly.type
_entity_poly.pdbx_seq_one_letter_code
_entity_poly.pdbx_strand_id
1 'polypeptide(L)'
;MKNSLIIALVTVGSLGAVSANAASHSHDTLFSQDNAIMAAAAVETVNQYCVEYGTMTPEYVEKQSLVMRQTIEGLSQEVLGEAFQFTEEHEMYVEGVSMGKQLIDEAKEKGHVKQMCTQPEKEQML
;
A
#
# COMPACT_ATOMS: atom_id res chain seq x y z
N MET A 1 1.82 -50.07 -52.62
CA MET A 1 2.42 -51.11 -51.74
C MET A 1 3.01 -50.36 -50.55
N LYS A 2 2.30 -50.19 -49.43
CA LYS A 2 2.37 -51.08 -48.25
C LYS A 2 3.69 -51.86 -48.17
N ASN A 3 4.54 -51.48 -47.22
CA ASN A 3 4.90 -52.35 -46.09
C ASN A 3 5.71 -51.58 -45.04
N SER A 4 5.14 -51.51 -43.84
CA SER A 4 5.81 -51.23 -42.57
C SER A 4 6.62 -52.44 -42.10
N LEU A 5 7.68 -52.20 -41.30
CA LEU A 5 8.09 -52.94 -40.07
C LEU A 5 9.48 -52.39 -39.68
N ILE A 6 9.58 -51.50 -38.67
CA ILE A 6 9.80 -51.76 -37.23
C ILE A 6 11.08 -52.53 -36.93
N ILE A 7 11.99 -51.89 -36.17
CA ILE A 7 12.80 -52.35 -35.00
C ILE A 7 13.69 -51.14 -34.64
N ALA A 8 13.28 -50.26 -33.72
CA ALA A 8 13.57 -50.30 -32.27
C ALA A 8 15.08 -50.23 -31.93
N LEU A 9 15.54 -49.10 -31.41
CA LEU A 9 16.61 -49.13 -30.41
C LEU A 9 16.39 -48.07 -29.33
N VAL A 10 16.33 -48.60 -28.12
CA VAL A 10 16.16 -47.98 -26.81
C VAL A 10 17.27 -46.95 -26.56
N THR A 11 16.89 -45.72 -26.23
CA THR A 11 17.76 -44.83 -25.45
C THR A 11 17.01 -44.38 -24.20
N VAL A 12 17.31 -45.10 -23.12
CA VAL A 12 17.15 -44.65 -21.74
C VAL A 12 18.04 -43.42 -21.59
N GLY A 13 17.44 -42.24 -21.50
CA GLY A 13 18.17 -40.99 -21.40
C GLY A 13 17.41 -40.04 -20.49
N SER A 14 17.71 -40.14 -19.19
CA SER A 14 17.41 -39.17 -18.14
C SER A 14 16.01 -38.55 -18.19
N LEU A 15 15.12 -39.07 -17.34
CA LEU A 15 14.19 -38.24 -16.58
C LEU A 15 15.01 -37.18 -15.83
N GLY A 16 15.42 -36.14 -16.57
CA GLY A 16 15.72 -34.85 -15.98
C GLY A 16 14.40 -34.41 -15.40
N ALA A 17 14.21 -34.68 -14.10
CA ALA A 17 13.27 -33.96 -13.31
C ALA A 17 13.64 -32.49 -13.47
N VAL A 18 13.05 -31.85 -14.47
CA VAL A 18 12.72 -30.44 -14.36
C VAL A 18 11.76 -30.46 -13.19
N SER A 19 12.31 -30.28 -11.99
CA SER A 19 11.58 -29.62 -10.94
C SER A 19 11.09 -28.33 -11.60
N ALA A 20 9.88 -28.41 -12.13
CA ALA A 20 8.97 -27.30 -12.07
C ALA A 20 8.93 -26.99 -10.57
N ASN A 21 9.88 -26.16 -10.15
CA ASN A 21 9.69 -25.30 -9.00
C ASN A 21 8.44 -24.54 -9.39
N ALA A 22 7.29 -25.10 -9.03
CA ALA A 22 6.14 -24.28 -8.73
C ALA A 22 6.73 -23.20 -7.85
N ALA A 23 6.84 -21.99 -8.39
CA ALA A 23 7.02 -20.81 -7.58
C ALA A 23 5.98 -20.98 -6.49
N SER A 24 6.43 -21.35 -5.29
CA SER A 24 5.56 -21.37 -4.14
C SER A 24 5.01 -19.95 -4.13
N HIS A 25 3.71 -19.81 -4.36
CA HIS A 25 3.03 -18.56 -4.13
C HIS A 25 3.18 -18.29 -2.63
N SER A 26 4.34 -17.70 -2.26
CA SER A 26 4.43 -16.74 -1.18
C SER A 26 3.25 -15.83 -1.43
N HIS A 27 2.36 -15.71 -0.46
CA HIS A 27 1.30 -14.72 -0.54
C HIS A 27 1.97 -13.39 -0.84
N ASP A 28 1.90 -12.91 -2.09
CA ASP A 28 2.40 -11.60 -2.49
C ASP A 28 1.44 -10.59 -1.86
N THR A 29 1.73 -10.23 -0.62
CA THR A 29 0.95 -9.27 0.12
C THR A 29 1.22 -7.91 -0.53
N LEU A 30 0.18 -7.20 -0.97
CA LEU A 30 0.32 -5.84 -1.52
C LEU A 30 0.73 -4.81 -0.46
N PHE A 31 0.81 -5.22 0.80
CA PHE A 31 1.19 -4.37 1.91
C PHE A 31 2.71 -4.17 1.95
N SER A 32 3.10 -2.91 2.02
CA SER A 32 4.46 -2.48 2.32
C SER A 32 4.36 -1.48 3.47
N GLN A 33 5.02 -1.79 4.59
CA GLN A 33 4.99 -0.97 5.79
C GLN A 33 5.49 0.46 5.48
N ASP A 34 6.63 0.60 4.82
CA ASP A 34 7.21 1.89 4.43
C ASP A 34 6.27 2.74 3.58
N ASN A 35 5.70 2.13 2.53
CA ASN A 35 4.75 2.84 1.66
C ASN A 35 3.47 3.22 2.43
N ALA A 36 3.04 2.39 3.37
CA ALA A 36 1.86 2.68 4.19
C ALA A 36 2.12 3.83 5.16
N ILE A 37 3.30 3.88 5.80
CA ILE A 37 3.73 4.99 6.68
C ILE A 37 3.78 6.29 5.89
N MET A 38 4.44 6.28 4.74
CA MET A 38 4.55 7.45 3.87
C MET A 38 3.17 7.95 3.41
N ALA A 39 2.30 7.04 2.95
CA ALA A 39 0.96 7.40 2.51
C ALA A 39 0.11 7.96 3.66
N ALA A 40 0.19 7.36 4.85
CA ALA A 40 -0.51 7.88 6.03
C ALA A 40 -0.06 9.30 6.36
N ALA A 41 1.24 9.55 6.43
CA ALA A 41 1.79 10.88 6.73
C ALA A 41 1.40 11.94 5.66
N ALA A 42 1.36 11.57 4.38
CA ALA A 42 0.90 12.44 3.32
C ALA A 42 -0.59 12.79 3.48
N VAL A 43 -1.43 11.80 3.78
CA VAL A 43 -2.87 12.00 4.04
C VAL A 43 -3.10 12.84 5.28
N GLU A 44 -2.40 12.57 6.39
CA GLU A 44 -2.46 13.37 7.62
C GLU A 44 -2.14 14.85 7.34
N THR A 45 -1.08 15.10 6.58
CA THR A 45 -0.67 16.45 6.19
C THR A 45 -1.73 17.16 5.35
N VAL A 46 -2.30 16.47 4.36
CA VAL A 46 -3.39 17.00 3.53
C VAL A 46 -4.63 17.28 4.37
N ASN A 47 -5.03 16.35 5.23
CA ASN A 47 -6.19 16.49 6.09
C ASN A 47 -6.04 17.66 7.06
N GLN A 48 -4.86 17.85 7.65
CA GLN A 48 -4.58 19.00 8.51
C GLN A 48 -4.73 20.33 7.75
N TYR A 49 -4.25 20.38 6.50
CA TYR A 49 -4.49 21.54 5.64
C TYR A 49 -5.99 21.74 5.34
N CYS A 50 -6.76 20.67 5.15
CA CYS A 50 -8.20 20.75 4.90
C CYS A 50 -9.00 21.22 6.13
N VAL A 51 -8.46 21.06 7.34
CA VAL A 51 -8.95 21.69 8.58
C VAL A 51 -8.70 23.19 8.54
N GLU A 52 -7.48 23.62 8.21
CA GLU A 52 -7.14 25.05 8.06
C GLU A 52 -7.97 25.72 6.95
N TYR A 53 -8.30 24.97 5.89
CA TYR A 53 -9.16 25.41 4.81
C TYR A 53 -10.66 25.48 5.20
N GLY A 54 -11.05 24.94 6.36
CA GLY A 54 -12.40 25.04 6.90
C GLY A 54 -13.40 24.00 6.35
N THR A 55 -12.90 22.92 5.75
CA THR A 55 -13.70 21.86 5.12
C THR A 55 -13.68 20.53 5.88
N MET A 56 -12.78 20.40 6.86
CA MET A 56 -12.69 19.27 7.76
C MET A 56 -12.65 19.74 9.22
N THR A 57 -13.10 18.91 10.14
CA THR A 57 -12.95 19.16 11.58
C THR A 57 -11.67 18.52 12.12
N PRO A 58 -11.00 19.14 13.11
CA PRO A 58 -9.85 18.52 13.78
C PRO A 58 -10.14 17.12 14.32
N GLU A 59 -11.33 16.92 14.90
CA GLU A 59 -11.76 15.65 15.50
C GLU A 59 -11.87 14.53 14.46
N TYR A 60 -12.36 14.87 13.26
CA TYR A 60 -12.41 13.91 12.16
C TYR A 60 -11.01 13.50 11.73
N VAL A 61 -10.10 14.46 11.57
CA VAL A 61 -8.71 14.19 11.17
C VAL A 61 -8.00 13.34 12.21
N GLU A 62 -8.09 13.68 13.50
CA GLU A 62 -7.48 12.91 14.59
C GLU A 62 -7.96 11.45 14.60
N LYS A 63 -9.29 11.24 14.47
CA LYS A 63 -9.89 9.91 14.39
C LYS A 63 -9.35 9.13 13.19
N GLN A 64 -9.26 9.73 12.01
CA GLN A 64 -8.75 9.04 10.81
C GLN A 64 -7.26 8.70 10.95
N SER A 65 -6.45 9.63 11.45
CA SER A 65 -5.03 9.41 11.71
C SER A 65 -4.82 8.21 12.64
N LEU A 66 -5.56 8.15 13.76
CA LEU A 66 -5.48 7.03 14.69
C LEU A 66 -5.83 5.69 14.03
N VAL A 67 -6.92 5.65 13.27
CA VAL A 67 -7.36 4.44 12.55
C VAL A 67 -6.30 3.98 11.55
N MET A 68 -5.71 4.90 10.78
CA MET A 68 -4.66 4.56 9.81
C MET A 68 -3.43 3.99 10.51
N ARG A 69 -2.94 4.64 11.58
CA ARG A 69 -1.76 4.20 12.34
C ARG A 69 -1.97 2.81 12.94
N GLN A 70 -3.08 2.58 13.63
CA GLN A 70 -3.41 1.27 14.21
C GLN A 70 -3.55 0.18 13.15
N THR A 71 -4.09 0.51 11.99
CA THR A 71 -4.20 -0.43 10.87
C THR A 71 -2.82 -0.85 10.35
N ILE A 72 -1.88 0.10 10.22
CA ILE A 72 -0.51 -0.19 9.78
C ILE A 72 0.22 -1.07 10.79
N GLU A 73 0.10 -0.77 12.09
CA GLU A 73 0.68 -1.59 13.16
C GLU A 73 0.11 -3.02 13.15
N GLY A 74 -1.21 -3.16 13.01
CA GLY A 74 -1.89 -4.45 12.90
C GLY A 74 -1.45 -5.25 11.67
N LEU A 75 -1.45 -4.61 10.50
CA LEU A 75 -1.02 -5.25 9.25
C LEU A 75 0.46 -5.65 9.29
N SER A 76 1.33 -4.85 9.92
CA SER A 76 2.73 -5.23 10.12
C SER A 76 2.83 -6.56 10.87
N GLN A 77 2.08 -6.71 11.95
CA GLN A 77 2.10 -7.95 12.74
C GLN A 77 1.45 -9.13 12.01
N GLU A 78 0.32 -8.90 11.34
CA GLU A 78 -0.45 -9.96 10.66
C GLU A 78 0.22 -10.46 9.37
N VAL A 79 0.84 -9.56 8.62
CA VAL A 79 1.33 -9.80 7.27
C VAL A 79 2.84 -10.05 7.25
N LEU A 80 3.60 -9.25 7.99
CA LEU A 80 5.07 -9.36 8.04
C LEU A 80 5.55 -10.19 9.24
N GLY A 81 4.68 -10.43 10.22
CA GLY A 81 5.05 -11.10 11.47
C GLY A 81 5.84 -10.21 12.43
N GLU A 82 5.93 -8.91 12.14
CA GLU A 82 6.78 -7.96 12.85
C GLU A 82 5.94 -7.00 13.68
N ALA A 83 6.21 -6.96 14.99
CA ALA A 83 5.67 -5.96 15.87
C ALA A 83 6.24 -4.59 15.49
N PHE A 84 5.35 -3.67 15.16
CA PHE A 84 5.69 -2.32 14.77
C PHE A 84 4.89 -1.33 15.60
N GLN A 85 5.54 -0.22 15.96
CA GLN A 85 4.89 0.92 16.60
C GLN A 85 5.09 2.13 15.69
N PHE A 86 3.99 2.74 15.29
CA PHE A 86 4.00 3.89 14.41
C PHE A 86 4.59 5.09 15.14
N THR A 87 5.50 5.80 14.47
CA THR A 87 6.14 7.01 15.01
C THR A 87 6.34 8.05 13.91
N GLU A 88 6.19 9.31 14.28
CA GLU A 88 6.42 10.46 13.41
C GLU A 88 7.91 10.72 13.15
N GLU A 89 8.79 10.09 13.95
CA GLU A 89 10.24 10.12 13.75
C GLU A 89 10.71 9.16 12.65
N HIS A 90 9.82 8.31 12.12
CA HIS A 90 10.16 7.35 11.07
C HIS A 90 10.54 8.08 9.78
N GLU A 91 11.59 7.61 9.08
CA GLU A 91 12.08 8.26 7.85
C GLU A 91 10.96 8.43 6.81
N MET A 92 10.21 7.35 6.57
CA MET A 92 9.08 7.36 5.64
C MET A 92 7.94 8.29 6.06
N TYR A 93 7.79 8.58 7.36
CA TYR A 93 6.81 9.57 7.82
C TYR A 93 7.20 10.97 7.37
N VAL A 94 8.49 11.33 7.55
CA VAL A 94 9.03 12.62 7.13
C VAL A 94 8.91 12.80 5.61
N GLU A 95 9.22 11.76 4.84
CA GLU A 95 9.03 11.76 3.39
C GLU A 95 7.56 11.95 3.01
N GLY A 96 6.65 11.25 3.70
CA GLY A 96 5.21 11.40 3.48
C GLY A 96 4.70 12.81 3.80
N VAL A 97 5.19 13.46 4.85
CA VAL A 97 4.89 14.87 5.13
C VAL A 97 5.33 15.77 3.98
N SER A 98 6.52 15.55 3.42
CA SER A 98 7.01 16.30 2.26
C SER A 98 6.11 16.09 1.04
N MET A 99 5.71 14.84 0.77
CA MET A 99 4.78 14.50 -0.30
C MET A 99 3.42 15.18 -0.11
N GLY A 100 2.87 15.15 1.11
CA GLY A 100 1.60 15.81 1.43
C GLY A 100 1.62 17.31 1.14
N LYS A 101 2.72 17.99 1.47
CA LYS A 101 2.93 19.42 1.13
C LYS A 101 2.95 19.65 -0.38
N GLN A 102 3.66 18.81 -1.13
CA GLN A 102 3.67 18.89 -2.61
C GLN A 102 2.28 18.71 -3.20
N LEU A 103 1.49 17.75 -2.71
CA LEU A 103 0.11 17.53 -3.16
C LEU A 103 -0.77 18.74 -2.90
N ILE A 104 -0.62 19.39 -1.74
CA ILE A 104 -1.33 20.63 -1.40
C ILE A 104 -0.98 21.74 -2.39
N ASP A 105 0.32 21.94 -2.66
CA ASP A 105 0.79 23.00 -3.56
C ASP A 105 0.32 22.78 -5.00
N GLU A 106 0.41 21.54 -5.50
CA GLU A 106 -0.14 21.19 -6.81
C GLU A 106 -1.66 21.41 -6.87
N ALA A 107 -2.40 21.05 -5.82
CA ALA A 107 -3.84 21.26 -5.76
C ALA A 107 -4.20 22.75 -5.76
N LYS A 108 -3.39 23.61 -5.13
CA LYS A 108 -3.55 25.07 -5.19
C LYS A 108 -3.31 25.59 -6.60
N GLU A 109 -2.19 25.20 -7.22
CA GLU A 109 -1.81 25.64 -8.58
C GLU A 109 -2.86 25.24 -9.62
N LYS A 110 -3.42 24.02 -9.50
CA LYS A 110 -4.43 23.49 -10.42
C LYS A 110 -5.85 23.93 -10.08
N GLY A 111 -6.07 24.64 -8.97
CA GLY A 111 -7.41 25.05 -8.52
C GLY A 111 -8.29 23.87 -8.07
N HIS A 112 -7.68 22.82 -7.52
CA HIS A 112 -8.32 21.56 -7.11
C HIS A 112 -8.43 21.36 -5.59
N VAL A 113 -8.17 22.42 -4.81
CA VAL A 113 -8.23 22.35 -3.34
C VAL A 113 -9.57 21.82 -2.83
N LYS A 114 -10.70 22.22 -3.44
CA LYS A 114 -12.03 21.75 -3.02
C LYS A 114 -12.24 20.26 -3.24
N GLN A 115 -11.64 19.70 -4.29
CA GLN A 115 -11.73 18.27 -4.62
C GLN A 115 -10.83 17.44 -3.71
N MET A 116 -9.69 17.99 -3.30
CA MET A 116 -8.80 17.38 -2.32
C MET A 116 -9.42 17.40 -0.91
N CYS A 117 -10.03 18.51 -0.53
CA CYS A 117 -10.54 18.73 0.81
C CYS A 117 -12.05 18.49 0.91
N THR A 118 -12.42 17.23 1.15
CA THR A 118 -13.82 16.81 1.35
C THR A 118 -13.95 15.91 2.57
N GLN A 119 -14.74 16.33 3.56
CA GLN A 119 -15.22 15.45 4.64
C GLN A 119 -16.53 14.77 4.23
N PRO A 120 -16.71 13.46 4.43
CA PRO A 120 -17.99 12.80 4.22
C PRO A 120 -19.11 13.42 5.06
N GLU A 121 -20.26 13.72 4.46
CA GLU A 121 -21.40 14.41 5.13
C GLU A 121 -21.86 13.73 6.42
N LYS A 122 -21.79 12.39 6.49
CA LYS A 122 -22.16 11.62 7.68
C LYS A 122 -21.29 11.91 8.90
N GLU A 123 -20.07 12.37 8.69
CA GLU A 123 -19.11 12.70 9.75
C GLU A 123 -19.11 14.20 10.08
N GLN A 124 -19.88 15.04 9.38
CA GLN A 124 -19.97 16.49 9.64
C GLN A 124 -20.98 16.85 10.75
N MET A 125 -21.79 15.88 11.21
CA MET A 125 -22.90 16.06 12.17
C MET A 125 -22.60 15.51 13.57
N LEU A 126 -21.36 15.13 13.86
CA LEU A 126 -20.87 14.78 15.19
C LEU A 126 -20.18 16.00 15.82
#